data_AF-A0A7G2JWT8-F1
#
_entry.id   AF-A0A7G2JWT8-F1
#
_cell.length_a   1.000
_cell.length_b   1.000
_cell.length_c   1.000
_cell.angle_alpha   90.00
_cell.angle_beta   90.00
_cell.angle_gamma   90.00
#
_symmetry.space_group_name_H-M   'P 1'
#
loop_
_entity.id
_entity.type
_entity.pdbx_description
1 polymer ?
#
loop_
_entity_poly.entity_id
_entity_poly.type
_entity_poly.pdbx_seq_one_letter_code
_entity_poly.pdbx_strand_id
1 'polypeptide(L)'
;IAEKQGQSVKRGLICSGDSFINSEDKIAQIKADFPNVTGVEMEATAIAQVCYAFNVPFVVVRAISDGGDGKASISFEEFLPLAAKQSSALVLEMIDRL
;
A
#
# COMPACT_ATOMS: atom_id res chain seq x y z
N ILE A 1 16.19 -2.13 7.32
CA ILE A 1 15.27 -1.99 8.48
C ILE A 1 14.35 -3.21 8.58
N ALA A 2 13.45 -3.42 7.60
CA ALA A 2 12.51 -4.54 7.58
C ALA A 2 13.15 -5.93 7.82
N GLU A 3 14.29 -6.23 7.18
CA GLU A 3 15.02 -7.50 7.39
C GLU A 3 15.42 -7.72 8.85
N LYS A 4 15.88 -6.67 9.55
CA LYS A 4 16.25 -6.75 10.98
C LYS A 4 15.03 -6.97 11.88
N GLN A 5 13.84 -6.56 11.43
CA GLN A 5 12.57 -6.76 12.13
C GLN A 5 11.89 -8.09 11.75
N GLY A 6 12.49 -8.89 10.85
CA GLY A 6 11.88 -10.12 10.34
C GLY A 6 10.63 -9.89 9.48
N GLN A 7 10.44 -8.67 8.96
CA GLN A 7 9.29 -8.32 8.12
C GLN A 7 9.53 -8.73 6.67
N SER A 8 8.52 -9.38 6.06
CA SER A 8 8.50 -9.61 4.61
C SER A 8 8.20 -8.29 3.89
N VAL A 9 9.04 -7.91 2.94
CA VAL A 9 8.92 -6.65 2.21
C VAL A 9 8.92 -6.88 0.70
N LYS A 10 8.09 -6.12 -0.01
CA LYS A 10 8.11 -6.05 -1.47
C LYS A 10 8.04 -4.59 -1.90
N ARG A 11 8.94 -4.19 -2.79
CA ARG A 11 8.95 -2.87 -3.43
C ARG A 11 8.38 -3.01 -4.84
N GLY A 12 7.49 -2.09 -5.23
CA GLY A 12 6.91 -2.09 -6.57
C GLY A 12 5.97 -0.92 -6.81
N LEU A 13 5.22 -1.00 -7.90
CA LEU A 13 4.23 0.00 -8.30
C LEU A 13 3.00 -0.07 -7.39
N ILE A 14 2.55 1.07 -6.89
CA ILE A 14 1.25 1.23 -6.21
C ILE A 14 0.35 2.08 -7.10
N CYS A 15 -0.87 1.61 -7.35
CA CYS A 15 -1.89 2.36 -8.08
C CYS A 15 -2.92 2.92 -7.10
N SER A 16 -3.37 4.15 -7.31
CA SER A 16 -4.42 4.78 -6.49
C SER A 16 -5.67 5.09 -7.29
N GLY A 17 -6.83 5.03 -6.65
CA GLY A 17 -8.08 5.54 -7.21
C GLY A 17 -9.20 5.61 -6.17
N ASP A 18 -10.25 6.39 -6.44
CA ASP A 18 -11.41 6.59 -5.55
C ASP A 18 -12.36 5.38 -5.59
N SER A 19 -11.85 4.18 -5.35
CA SER A 19 -12.63 2.95 -5.35
C SER A 19 -11.97 1.89 -4.49
N PHE A 20 -12.74 1.31 -3.57
CA PHE A 20 -12.33 0.10 -2.89
C PHE A 20 -12.40 -1.09 -3.87
N ILE A 21 -11.26 -1.75 -4.10
CA ILE A 21 -11.15 -2.89 -5.01
C ILE A 21 -11.52 -4.15 -4.25
N ASN A 22 -12.54 -4.85 -4.71
CA ASN A 22 -13.16 -5.98 -4.01
C ASN A 22 -13.68 -7.06 -4.97
N SER A 23 -13.06 -7.19 -6.14
CA SER A 23 -13.42 -8.22 -7.11
C SER A 23 -12.24 -8.55 -8.03
N GLU A 24 -12.20 -9.81 -8.47
CA GLU A 24 -11.17 -10.28 -9.41
C GLU A 24 -11.23 -9.56 -10.75
N ASP A 25 -12.43 -9.21 -11.23
CA ASP A 25 -12.61 -8.45 -12.48
C ASP A 25 -11.94 -7.07 -12.42
N LYS A 26 -12.10 -6.34 -11.29
CA LYS A 26 -11.45 -5.04 -11.09
C LYS A 26 -9.93 -5.20 -11.01
N ILE A 27 -9.44 -6.23 -10.31
CA ILE A 27 -8.00 -6.54 -10.27
C ILE A 27 -7.48 -6.82 -11.68
N ALA A 28 -8.20 -7.61 -12.48
CA ALA A 28 -7.81 -7.97 -13.83
C ALA A 28 -7.75 -6.74 -14.75
N GLN A 29 -8.73 -5.83 -14.64
CA GLN A 29 -8.72 -4.55 -15.36
C GLN A 29 -7.47 -3.72 -15.01
N ILE A 30 -7.19 -3.53 -13.71
CA ILE A 30 -6.01 -2.77 -13.27
C ILE A 30 -4.72 -3.43 -13.74
N LYS A 31 -4.61 -4.76 -13.69
CA LYS A 31 -3.43 -5.49 -14.17
C LYS A 31 -3.26 -5.44 -15.69
N ALA A 32 -4.35 -5.33 -16.46
CA ALA A 32 -4.27 -5.15 -17.90
C ALA A 32 -3.63 -3.80 -18.26
N ASP A 33 -4.01 -2.72 -17.54
CA ASP A 33 -3.46 -1.38 -17.74
C ASP A 33 -2.05 -1.24 -17.12
N PHE A 34 -1.83 -1.87 -15.96
CA PHE A 34 -0.60 -1.79 -15.17
C PHE A 34 -0.08 -3.19 -14.79
N PRO A 35 0.59 -3.92 -15.71
CA PRO A 35 1.00 -5.32 -15.48
C PRO A 35 1.92 -5.55 -14.27
N ASN A 36 2.66 -4.52 -13.85
CA ASN A 36 3.61 -4.58 -12.74
C ASN A 36 3.04 -4.03 -11.41
N VAL A 37 1.72 -3.77 -11.34
CA VAL A 37 1.07 -3.30 -10.10
C VAL A 37 1.31 -4.29 -8.96
N THR A 38 1.73 -3.78 -7.81
CA THR A 38 2.06 -4.56 -6.62
C THR A 38 1.01 -4.38 -5.52
N GLY A 39 0.37 -3.21 -5.45
CA GLY A 39 -0.72 -2.94 -4.53
C GLY A 39 -1.62 -1.82 -5.05
N VAL A 40 -2.84 -1.78 -4.53
CA VAL A 40 -3.84 -0.76 -4.84
C VAL A 40 -4.33 -0.13 -3.54
N GLU A 41 -4.55 1.17 -3.54
CA GLU A 41 -5.13 1.92 -2.41
C GLU A 41 -5.76 3.22 -2.95
N MET A 42 -6.06 4.20 -2.09
CA MET A 42 -6.90 5.33 -2.49
C MET A 42 -6.20 6.70 -2.41
N GLU A 43 -5.03 6.83 -1.76
CA GLU A 43 -4.45 8.16 -1.47
C GLU A 43 -3.01 8.38 -1.95
N ALA A 44 -2.19 7.34 -2.10
CA ALA A 44 -0.74 7.46 -2.25
C ALA A 44 -0.34 8.32 -3.46
N THR A 45 -1.01 8.14 -4.60
CA THR A 45 -0.75 8.91 -5.82
C THR A 45 -1.20 10.36 -5.66
N ALA A 46 -2.30 10.63 -4.97
CA ALA A 46 -2.75 11.99 -4.68
C ALA A 46 -1.77 12.73 -3.75
N ILE A 47 -1.29 12.06 -2.69
CA ILE A 47 -0.25 12.62 -1.81
C ILE A 47 1.04 12.86 -2.60
N ALA A 48 1.48 11.88 -3.41
CA ALA A 48 2.65 12.01 -4.27
C ALA A 48 2.53 13.18 -5.24
N GLN A 49 1.34 13.42 -5.82
CA GLN A 49 1.07 14.53 -6.71
C GLN A 49 1.24 15.89 -6.00
N VAL A 50 0.78 16.00 -4.74
CA VAL A 50 1.00 17.22 -3.93
C VAL A 50 2.49 17.38 -3.59
N CYS A 51 3.16 16.32 -3.15
CA CYS A 51 4.61 16.36 -2.88
C CYS A 51 5.41 16.79 -4.12
N TYR A 52 5.04 16.28 -5.30
CA TYR A 52 5.62 16.68 -6.57
C TYR A 52 5.41 18.18 -6.85
N ALA A 53 4.19 18.68 -6.69
CA ALA A 53 3.86 20.10 -6.90
C ALA A 53 4.67 21.04 -5.99
N PHE A 54 5.04 20.58 -4.80
CA PHE A 54 5.81 21.35 -3.81
C PHE A 54 7.29 20.95 -3.71
N ASN A 55 7.79 20.09 -4.60
CA ASN A 55 9.17 19.60 -4.60
C ASN A 55 9.63 19.00 -3.26
N VAL A 56 8.78 18.19 -2.64
CA VAL A 56 9.06 17.48 -1.37
C VAL A 56 9.34 16.01 -1.67
N PRO A 57 10.47 15.42 -1.20
CA PRO A 57 10.72 13.99 -1.32
C PRO A 57 9.62 13.16 -0.66
N PHE A 58 9.20 12.07 -1.31
CA PHE A 58 8.08 11.25 -0.88
C PHE A 58 8.36 9.76 -1.04
N VAL A 59 7.85 8.95 -0.11
CA VAL A 59 7.86 7.48 -0.16
C VAL A 59 6.60 6.92 0.49
N VAL A 60 6.05 5.86 -0.09
CA VAL A 60 4.92 5.09 0.48
C VAL A 60 5.47 3.93 1.30
N VAL A 61 5.03 3.81 2.55
CA VAL A 61 5.26 2.65 3.42
C VAL A 61 3.90 2.20 3.93
N ARG A 62 3.40 1.06 3.42
CA ARG A 62 2.12 0.46 3.80
C ARG A 62 2.29 -1.04 4.03
N ALA A 63 1.35 -1.64 4.75
CA ALA A 63 1.20 -3.09 4.90
C ALA A 63 -0.12 -3.55 4.28
N ILE A 64 -0.19 -4.82 3.89
CA ILE A 64 -1.36 -5.41 3.24
C ILE A 64 -2.42 -5.75 4.29
N SER A 65 -3.64 -5.26 4.08
CA SER A 65 -4.84 -5.59 4.86
C SER A 65 -5.71 -6.66 4.17
N ASP A 66 -5.65 -6.75 2.85
CA ASP A 66 -6.50 -7.63 2.05
C ASP A 66 -5.94 -7.83 0.63
N GLY A 67 -6.51 -8.78 -0.11
CA GLY A 67 -6.08 -9.13 -1.46
C GLY A 67 -6.80 -8.38 -2.58
N GLY A 68 -7.77 -7.50 -2.27
CA GLY A 68 -8.64 -6.84 -3.25
C GLY A 68 -9.64 -7.76 -3.98
N ASP A 69 -9.73 -9.04 -3.59
CA ASP A 69 -10.61 -10.04 -4.20
C ASP A 69 -12.05 -9.96 -3.62
N GLY A 70 -12.90 -10.93 -3.97
CA GLY A 70 -14.29 -10.97 -3.49
C GLY A 70 -14.46 -11.05 -1.96
N LYS A 71 -13.38 -11.27 -1.19
CA LYS A 71 -13.37 -11.31 0.27
C LYS A 71 -12.70 -10.09 0.90
N ALA A 72 -12.25 -9.12 0.09
CA ALA A 72 -11.46 -7.99 0.52
C ALA A 72 -12.06 -7.23 1.71
N SER A 73 -13.36 -6.97 1.72
CA SER A 73 -14.02 -6.25 2.82
C SER A 73 -13.93 -6.99 4.16
N ILE A 74 -14.07 -8.32 4.16
CA ILE A 74 -13.98 -9.13 5.38
C ILE A 74 -12.54 -9.18 5.87
N SER A 75 -11.60 -9.48 4.97
CA SER A 75 -10.17 -9.52 5.30
C SER A 75 -9.67 -8.16 5.79
N PHE A 76 -10.14 -7.07 5.20
CA PHE A 76 -9.79 -5.73 5.62
C PHE A 76 -10.16 -5.48 7.08
N GLU A 77 -11.40 -5.77 7.49
CA GLU A 77 -11.83 -5.59 8.88
C GLU A 77 -10.99 -6.42 9.87
N GLU A 78 -10.66 -7.66 9.50
CA GLU A 78 -9.88 -8.56 10.34
C GLU A 78 -8.41 -8.14 10.47
N PHE A 79 -7.77 -7.75 9.36
CA PHE A 79 -6.33 -7.53 9.30
C PHE A 79 -5.90 -6.06 9.37
N LEU A 80 -6.83 -5.10 9.35
CA LEU A 80 -6.51 -3.67 9.48
C LEU A 80 -5.64 -3.37 10.72
N PRO A 81 -5.91 -3.90 11.93
CA PRO A 81 -5.05 -3.65 13.09
C PRO A 81 -3.64 -4.22 12.91
N LEU A 82 -3.50 -5.38 12.25
CA LEU A 82 -2.22 -6.00 11.96
C LEU A 82 -1.43 -5.17 10.95
N ALA A 83 -2.07 -4.75 9.86
CA ALA A 83 -1.47 -3.90 8.84
C ALA A 83 -1.00 -2.57 9.43
N ALA A 84 -1.83 -1.91 10.24
CA ALA A 84 -1.49 -0.67 10.93
C ALA A 84 -0.26 -0.85 11.84
N LYS A 85 -0.19 -1.94 12.61
CA LYS A 85 0.95 -2.24 13.49
C LYS A 85 2.23 -2.48 12.70
N GLN A 86 2.19 -3.29 11.65
CA GLN A 86 3.37 -3.60 10.83
C GLN A 86 3.90 -2.36 10.11
N SER A 87 3.00 -1.56 9.53
CA SER A 87 3.34 -0.31 8.85
C SER A 87 3.97 0.70 9.82
N SER A 88 3.35 0.90 10.98
CA SER A 88 3.83 1.85 12.00
C SER A 88 5.19 1.45 12.56
N ALA A 89 5.43 0.16 12.81
CA ALA A 89 6.70 -0.32 13.34
C ALA A 89 7.88 -0.05 12.38
N LEU A 90 7.64 -0.17 11.07
CA LEU A 90 8.66 0.15 10.07
C LEU A 90 8.91 1.66 9.97
N VAL A 91 7.86 2.48 10.02
CA VAL A 91 7.97 3.94 9.97
C VAL A 91 8.70 4.50 11.20
N LEU A 92 8.41 3.99 12.40
CA LEU A 92 9.09 4.43 13.62
C LEU A 92 10.60 4.19 13.55
N GLU A 93 11.04 3.02 13.10
CA GLU A 93 12.47 2.74 12.95
C GLU A 93 13.10 3.52 11.78
N MET A 94 12.33 3.94 10.77
CA MET A 94 12.82 4.90 9.77
C MET A 94 13.07 6.28 10.38
N ILE A 95 12.18 6.75 11.26
CA ILE A 95 12.32 8.04 11.95
C ILE A 95 13.60 8.06 12.80
N ASP A 96 13.90 6.98 13.52
CA ASP A 96 15.11 6.89 14.37
C ASP A 96 16.44 6.92 13.57
N ARG A 97 16.38 6.82 12.24
CA ARG A 97 17.54 6.71 11.33
C ARG A 97 17.73 7.91 10.41
N LEU A 98 16.77 8.82 10.37
CA LEU A 98 16.80 10.06 9.57
C LEU A 98 17.39 11.21 10.39
#